data_AF-A0A1E8PMR2-F1
#
_entry.id   AF-A0A1E8PMR2-F1
#
_cell.length_a   1.000
_cell.length_b   1.000
_cell.length_c   1.000
_cell.angle_alpha   90.00
_cell.angle_beta   90.00
_cell.angle_gamma   90.00
#
_symmetry.space_group_name_H-M   'P 1'
#
loop_
_entity.id
_entity.type
_entity.pdbx_description
1 polymer ?
#
loop_
_entity_poly.entity_id
_entity_poly.type
_entity_poly.pdbx_seq_one_letter_code
_entity_poly.pdbx_strand_id
1 'polypeptide(L)'
;MQVNAGIWANDLRVVTGANRIDVNHAVEAAASADSVRPAFALDVAQLGGMYAGKITLVGTEAGIGTRNAGTVAASVGNVVLHSDGWISNSGYIQSGGEGGQVQASAADNLQNSGTIYAAGDTGISSGGDINNSGLIAAAGNTVLRGGGRVDSAAGAVLAAGLNADNILRATGDLTVEANAGVGIHGIGAAGDTMRIAGTAVDLAGAKLSARQLSAMASQGDLDALHATLAARDTLALQATRLLRTDGAQATGRELSIAAHDISNVGGQILQLGEGDLALRLLGQLDNSAGRIATNSHNLTVDVATLVNTDGKIEHVGTGALAIHAASLANQRGQITGNGDLALAADAVDHREATTLARDLTVQAGTLDNRGGSLIQTGAEQTTVHVARGLDNRGGRLETNGSLDLSAASVLSEHGRIAAAQAVNMKVAGGLNNTSGVLAAGLSLTLNAGDVNNTRGQIQAVSGAASLAIGDLHNTAGSVFAAGDLAIAAGKVDNSGSLYAGSNQTLNATGAMVNTGVIAAQGHTTIQAVSLDSSASSLLGAGVKADGGLLATGDLRVTTA
;
A
#
# COMPACT_ATOMS: atom_id res chain seq x y z
N MET A 1 15.59 52.10 20.85
CA MET A 1 16.78 52.07 21.72
C MET A 1 17.98 51.66 20.86
N GLN A 2 19.08 52.40 20.91
CA GLN A 2 20.36 52.03 20.27
C GLN A 2 21.41 51.94 21.40
N VAL A 3 21.87 50.73 21.72
CA VAL A 3 22.93 50.51 22.72
C VAL A 3 24.08 49.80 22.01
N ASN A 4 25.15 50.52 21.68
CA ASN A 4 26.24 49.96 20.85
C ASN A 4 27.26 49.12 21.65
N ALA A 5 26.80 48.32 22.62
CA ALA A 5 27.62 47.49 23.48
C ALA A 5 26.82 46.28 23.98
N GLY A 6 27.50 45.15 24.20
CA GLY A 6 26.87 43.96 24.79
C GLY A 6 26.20 44.30 26.13
N ILE A 7 25.03 43.70 26.37
CA ILE A 7 24.26 43.92 27.59
C ILE A 7 24.40 42.68 28.46
N TRP A 8 24.93 42.85 29.67
CA TRP A 8 25.03 41.80 30.69
C TRP A 8 24.18 42.16 31.90
N ALA A 9 23.33 41.23 32.36
CA ALA A 9 22.49 41.42 33.54
C ALA A 9 22.20 40.10 34.26
N ASN A 10 21.69 40.13 35.50
CA ASN A 10 21.12 38.93 36.11
C ASN A 10 19.71 38.67 35.55
N ASP A 11 18.88 39.70 35.50
CA ASP A 11 17.57 39.70 34.86
C ASP A 11 17.50 40.86 33.87
N LEU A 12 17.30 40.54 32.58
CA LEU A 12 17.18 41.54 31.53
C LEU A 12 15.73 41.60 31.05
N ARG A 13 15.07 42.75 31.28
CA ARG A 13 13.76 43.04 30.72
C ARG A 13 13.85 44.23 29.78
N VAL A 14 13.54 44.03 28.50
CA VAL A 14 13.52 45.06 27.47
C VAL A 14 12.10 45.22 26.98
N VAL A 15 11.53 46.41 27.15
CA VAL A 15 10.23 46.77 26.60
C VAL A 15 10.43 47.84 25.53
N THR A 16 9.92 47.60 24.33
CA THR A 16 10.01 48.52 23.19
C THR A 16 8.62 48.93 22.70
N GLY A 17 8.54 50.12 22.11
CA GLY A 17 7.31 50.76 21.68
C GLY A 17 6.78 51.82 22.66
N ALA A 18 5.68 52.48 22.29
CA ALA A 18 4.99 53.47 23.10
C ALA A 18 4.27 52.82 24.31
N ASN A 19 4.86 52.92 25.51
CA ASN A 19 4.37 52.25 26.71
C ASN A 19 4.32 53.18 27.92
N ARG A 20 3.34 52.97 28.82
CA ARG A 20 3.40 53.40 30.22
C ARG A 20 3.91 52.24 31.08
N ILE A 21 5.00 52.49 31.79
CA ILE A 21 5.70 51.49 32.60
C ILE A 21 5.58 51.87 34.09
N ASP A 22 5.17 50.92 34.94
CA ASP A 22 5.05 51.14 36.38
C ASP A 22 6.41 51.07 37.11
N VAL A 23 6.39 51.33 38.42
CA VAL A 23 7.58 51.25 39.30
C VAL A 23 8.14 49.82 39.44
N ASN A 24 7.35 48.81 39.10
CA ASN A 24 7.75 47.40 39.05
C ASN A 24 8.21 46.97 37.65
N HIS A 25 8.33 47.91 36.72
CA HIS A 25 8.72 47.72 35.31
C HIS A 25 7.72 46.88 34.49
N ALA A 26 6.47 46.79 34.92
CA ALA A 26 5.36 46.19 34.19
C ALA A 26 4.74 47.19 33.18
N VAL A 27 4.14 46.69 32.10
CA VAL A 27 3.42 47.52 31.13
C VAL A 27 1.99 47.72 31.65
N GLU A 28 1.62 48.95 32.00
CA GLU A 28 0.26 49.29 32.50
C GLU A 28 -0.73 49.55 31.35
N ALA A 29 -0.25 50.21 30.28
CA ALA A 29 -1.03 50.51 29.08
C ALA A 29 -0.12 50.93 27.92
N ALA A 30 -0.53 50.67 26.67
CA ALA A 30 0.09 51.28 25.49
C ALA A 30 -0.13 52.81 25.51
N ALA A 31 0.93 53.58 25.27
CA ALA A 31 0.85 55.03 25.11
C ALA A 31 0.47 55.39 23.65
N SER A 32 -0.03 56.60 23.40
CA SER A 32 -0.38 57.05 22.05
C SER A 32 0.86 57.03 21.13
N ALA A 33 0.77 56.36 19.98
CA ALA A 33 1.86 56.21 19.03
C ALA A 33 2.36 57.57 18.48
N ASP A 34 3.69 57.74 18.43
CA ASP A 34 4.34 58.91 17.83
C ASP A 34 4.15 58.96 16.30
N SER A 35 4.25 60.17 15.74
CA SER A 35 4.04 60.44 14.30
C SER A 35 5.12 59.87 13.35
N VAL A 36 6.22 59.33 13.89
CA VAL A 36 7.33 58.71 13.15
C VAL A 36 7.48 57.25 13.59
N ARG A 37 7.15 56.30 12.71
CA ARG A 37 7.30 54.86 13.01
C ARG A 37 8.71 54.36 12.66
N PRO A 38 9.46 53.79 13.60
CA PRO A 38 10.74 53.15 13.30
C PRO A 38 10.53 51.87 12.47
N ALA A 39 11.56 51.47 11.71
CA ALA A 39 11.54 50.22 10.94
C ALA A 39 11.56 48.97 11.83
N PHE A 40 12.12 49.08 13.03
CA PHE A 40 12.27 48.00 14.01
C PHE A 40 11.99 48.52 15.42
N ALA A 41 11.26 47.75 16.22
CA ALA A 41 11.05 48.06 17.64
C ALA A 41 12.32 47.73 18.43
N LEU A 42 13.04 46.70 18.00
CA LEU A 42 14.33 46.26 18.55
C LEU A 42 15.20 45.63 17.45
N ASP A 43 16.48 45.99 17.39
CA ASP A 43 17.49 45.33 16.54
C ASP A 43 18.73 44.96 17.37
N VAL A 44 18.92 43.66 17.62
CA VAL A 44 20.05 43.13 18.41
C VAL A 44 21.37 43.17 17.63
N ALA A 45 21.34 43.33 16.30
CA ALA A 45 22.56 43.45 15.48
C ALA A 45 23.46 44.60 15.95
N GLN A 46 22.84 45.68 16.43
CA GLN A 46 23.53 46.88 16.91
C GLN A 46 23.99 46.75 18.37
N LEU A 47 23.53 45.72 19.09
CA LEU A 47 23.71 45.57 20.53
C LEU A 47 24.92 44.73 20.94
N GLY A 48 25.71 44.15 20.04
CA GLY A 48 26.84 43.27 20.39
C GLY A 48 26.47 41.97 21.14
N GLY A 49 25.22 41.82 21.59
CA GLY A 49 24.64 40.65 22.25
C GLY A 49 23.93 40.99 23.56
N MET A 50 22.98 40.15 23.97
CA MET A 50 22.27 40.21 25.25
C MET A 50 22.51 38.92 26.02
N TYR A 51 23.07 39.05 27.21
CA TYR A 51 23.46 37.94 28.07
C TYR A 51 22.90 38.15 29.47
N ALA A 52 22.04 37.25 29.95
CA ALA A 52 21.54 37.37 31.32
C ALA A 52 21.25 36.02 31.99
N GLY A 53 20.95 36.05 33.28
CA GLY A 53 20.34 34.90 33.96
C GLY A 53 18.98 34.57 33.35
N LYS A 54 18.12 35.58 33.15
CA LYS A 54 16.83 35.50 32.44
C LYS A 54 16.65 36.69 31.51
N ILE A 55 16.02 36.48 30.34
CA ILE A 55 15.75 37.54 29.37
C ILE A 55 14.26 37.60 29.05
N THR A 56 13.66 38.80 29.06
CA THR A 56 12.29 39.05 28.60
C THR A 56 12.27 40.26 27.69
N LEU A 57 11.81 40.08 26.46
CA LEU A 57 11.69 41.11 25.43
C LEU A 57 10.23 41.27 25.06
N VAL A 58 9.71 42.49 25.12
CA VAL A 58 8.31 42.81 24.84
C VAL A 58 8.25 43.98 23.86
N GLY A 59 7.83 43.73 22.63
CA GLY A 59 7.49 44.77 21.65
C GLY A 59 5.97 44.94 21.58
N THR A 60 5.46 46.14 21.86
CA THR A 60 4.02 46.40 21.99
C THR A 60 3.40 47.17 20.83
N GLU A 61 4.18 47.41 19.77
CA GLU A 61 3.71 48.16 18.60
C GLU A 61 3.29 47.23 17.47
N ALA A 62 1.99 47.25 17.16
CA ALA A 62 1.43 46.50 16.05
C ALA A 62 2.12 46.83 14.72
N GLY A 63 2.52 45.79 13.97
CA GLY A 63 3.19 45.89 12.67
C GLY A 63 4.67 46.28 12.73
N ILE A 64 5.23 46.52 13.92
CA ILE A 64 6.66 46.79 14.10
C ILE A 64 7.29 45.61 14.82
N GLY A 65 8.27 44.96 14.18
CA GLY A 65 8.84 43.72 14.70
C GLY A 65 10.13 43.86 15.48
N THR A 66 10.57 42.73 16.03
CA THR A 66 11.85 42.57 16.72
C THR A 66 12.79 41.72 15.89
N ARG A 67 14.03 42.19 15.73
CA ARG A 67 15.07 41.52 14.95
C ARG A 67 16.23 41.11 15.85
N ASN A 68 16.58 39.83 15.82
CA ASN A 68 17.84 39.32 16.35
C ASN A 68 18.78 38.92 15.22
N ALA A 69 19.92 39.59 15.09
CA ALA A 69 21.04 39.14 14.25
C ALA A 69 22.34 38.95 15.05
N GLY A 70 22.26 38.96 16.38
CA GLY A 70 23.36 38.73 17.31
C GLY A 70 23.07 37.54 18.22
N THR A 71 23.38 37.68 19.50
CA THR A 71 23.13 36.63 20.50
C THR A 71 22.16 37.12 21.56
N VAL A 72 21.13 36.33 21.85
CA VAL A 72 20.23 36.47 23.00
C VAL A 72 20.35 35.20 23.81
N ALA A 73 21.13 35.23 24.89
CA ALA A 73 21.49 34.05 25.65
C ALA A 73 21.14 34.19 27.14
N ALA A 74 20.28 33.32 27.64
CA ALA A 74 20.04 33.15 29.07
C ALA A 74 20.90 31.99 29.63
N SER A 75 21.61 32.23 30.73
CA SER A 75 22.54 31.26 31.33
C SER A 75 21.88 30.25 32.28
N VAL A 76 20.77 30.62 32.93
CA VAL A 76 20.09 29.76 33.92
C VAL A 76 18.57 29.71 33.68
N GLY A 77 17.96 30.85 33.36
CA GLY A 77 16.52 31.03 33.22
C GLY A 77 16.06 31.17 31.77
N ASN A 78 14.81 31.61 31.62
CA ASN A 78 14.12 31.59 30.33
C ASN A 78 14.49 32.79 29.44
N VAL A 79 14.35 32.58 28.13
CA VAL A 79 14.29 33.65 27.13
C VAL A 79 12.84 33.76 26.66
N VAL A 80 12.19 34.89 26.93
CA VAL A 80 10.81 35.17 26.49
C VAL A 80 10.84 36.34 25.52
N LEU A 81 10.35 36.14 24.29
CA LEU A 81 10.15 37.16 23.27
C LEU A 81 8.66 37.27 22.98
N HIS A 82 8.12 38.47 23.14
CA HIS A 82 6.76 38.81 22.74
C HIS A 82 6.80 40.03 21.84
N SER A 83 6.10 39.97 20.70
CA SER A 83 6.03 41.03 19.71
C SER A 83 4.61 41.15 19.20
N ASP A 84 3.99 42.32 19.34
CA ASP A 84 2.71 42.65 18.69
C ASP A 84 2.87 42.90 17.17
N GLY A 85 4.10 42.79 16.64
CA GLY A 85 4.39 42.73 15.22
C GLY A 85 5.02 41.40 14.83
N TRP A 86 6.06 41.44 13.98
CA TRP A 86 6.81 40.26 13.54
C TRP A 86 8.05 39.98 14.41
N ILE A 87 8.62 38.78 14.28
CA ILE A 87 9.92 38.40 14.87
C ILE A 87 10.84 37.89 13.76
N SER A 88 12.09 38.34 13.70
CA SER A 88 13.10 37.82 12.77
C SER A 88 14.36 37.43 13.53
N ASN A 89 14.75 36.16 13.46
CA ASN A 89 16.00 35.66 14.01
C ASN A 89 16.93 35.19 12.89
N SER A 90 18.09 35.83 12.75
CA SER A 90 19.21 35.36 11.93
C SER A 90 20.46 35.06 12.77
N GLY A 91 20.37 35.21 14.09
CA GLY A 91 21.45 34.96 15.05
C GLY A 91 21.12 33.80 16.00
N TYR A 92 21.54 33.92 17.26
CA TYR A 92 21.33 32.91 18.29
C TYR A 92 20.31 33.39 19.32
N ILE A 93 19.28 32.59 19.58
CA ILE A 93 18.38 32.71 20.72
C ILE A 93 18.52 31.43 21.53
N GLN A 94 19.07 31.52 22.73
CA GLN A 94 19.40 30.34 23.53
C GLN A 94 19.04 30.49 25.01
N SER A 95 18.43 29.47 25.58
CA SER A 95 18.39 29.27 27.04
C SER A 95 19.21 28.02 27.38
N GLY A 96 20.39 28.23 27.99
CA GLY A 96 21.39 27.18 28.19
C GLY A 96 21.36 26.48 29.56
N GLY A 97 20.64 27.04 30.54
CA GLY A 97 20.50 26.46 31.87
C GLY A 97 19.62 25.22 31.87
N GLU A 98 19.88 24.26 32.76
CA GLU A 98 19.05 23.06 32.89
C GLU A 98 17.56 23.43 33.09
N GLY A 99 16.68 22.91 32.21
CA GLY A 99 15.26 23.24 32.22
C GLY A 99 14.89 24.62 31.67
N GLY A 100 15.87 25.42 31.23
CA GLY A 100 15.67 26.76 30.71
C GLY A 100 14.91 26.78 29.38
N GLN A 101 13.93 27.67 29.28
CA GLN A 101 12.93 27.68 28.20
C GLN A 101 13.18 28.81 27.21
N VAL A 102 12.83 28.60 25.94
CA VAL A 102 12.65 29.67 24.96
C VAL A 102 11.18 29.77 24.60
N GLN A 103 10.56 30.95 24.79
CA GLN A 103 9.20 31.24 24.33
C GLN A 103 9.25 32.45 23.40
N ALA A 104 8.87 32.29 22.13
CA ALA A 104 8.77 33.39 21.17
C ALA A 104 7.34 33.49 20.63
N SER A 105 6.73 34.67 20.73
CA SER A 105 5.36 34.93 20.29
C SER A 105 5.28 36.20 19.46
N ALA A 106 4.72 36.09 18.25
CA ALA A 106 4.51 37.20 17.32
C ALA A 106 3.02 37.33 16.96
N ALA A 107 2.47 38.55 16.87
CA ALA A 107 1.13 38.75 16.33
C ALA A 107 1.10 38.58 14.80
N ASP A 108 2.16 39.01 14.12
CA ASP A 108 2.38 38.79 12.69
C ASP A 108 3.29 37.56 12.47
N ASN A 109 4.17 37.60 11.47
CA ASN A 109 5.04 36.50 11.06
C ASN A 109 6.26 36.32 11.99
N LEU A 110 6.76 35.08 12.07
CA LEU A 110 8.05 34.76 12.66
C LEU A 110 8.98 34.11 11.63
N GLN A 111 10.20 34.65 11.51
CA GLN A 111 11.22 34.13 10.60
C GLN A 111 12.45 33.70 11.40
N ASN A 112 12.95 32.49 11.14
CA ASN A 112 14.18 31.97 11.72
C ASN A 112 15.12 31.47 10.62
N SER A 113 16.24 32.15 10.40
CA SER A 113 17.36 31.66 9.60
C SER A 113 18.59 31.33 10.44
N GLY A 114 18.53 31.56 11.76
CA GLY A 114 19.59 31.27 12.72
C GLY A 114 19.25 30.08 13.63
N THR A 115 19.65 30.17 14.89
CA THR A 115 19.41 29.14 15.90
C THR A 115 18.44 29.64 16.97
N ILE A 116 17.43 28.83 17.27
CA ILE A 116 16.59 28.92 18.45
C ILE A 116 16.72 27.60 19.22
N TYR A 117 17.27 27.64 20.43
CA TYR A 117 17.54 26.43 21.23
C TYR A 117 17.25 26.62 22.72
N ALA A 118 16.64 25.61 23.35
CA ALA A 118 16.41 25.55 24.79
C ALA A 118 16.96 24.25 25.40
N ALA A 119 17.60 24.33 26.56
CA ALA A 119 17.95 23.15 27.36
C ALA A 119 16.72 22.56 28.10
N GLY A 120 15.62 23.31 28.19
CA GLY A 120 14.27 22.86 28.48
C GLY A 120 13.44 22.76 27.19
N ASP A 121 12.31 23.45 27.10
CA ASP A 121 11.42 23.46 25.93
C ASP A 121 11.54 24.75 25.10
N THR A 122 11.26 24.63 23.80
CA THR A 122 11.16 25.74 22.84
C THR A 122 9.70 25.85 22.39
N GLY A 123 9.04 26.95 22.75
CA GLY A 123 7.69 27.29 22.30
C GLY A 123 7.70 28.48 21.35
N ILE A 124 7.12 28.33 20.17
CA ILE A 124 7.00 29.37 19.16
C ILE A 124 5.54 29.50 18.75
N SER A 125 4.99 30.71 18.83
CA SER A 125 3.67 31.05 18.29
C SER A 125 3.72 32.28 17.40
N SER A 126 2.90 32.28 16.36
CA SER A 126 2.75 33.41 15.43
C SER A 126 1.29 33.52 15.02
N GLY A 127 0.72 34.73 14.98
CA GLY A 127 -0.61 34.94 14.39
C GLY A 127 -0.61 34.85 12.86
N GLY A 128 0.56 35.03 12.24
CA GLY A 128 0.83 34.80 10.82
C GLY A 128 1.66 33.53 10.55
N ASP A 129 2.58 33.63 9.61
CA ASP A 129 3.41 32.51 9.16
C ASP A 129 4.66 32.32 10.04
N ILE A 130 5.07 31.07 10.24
CA ILE A 130 6.37 30.70 10.80
C ILE A 130 7.25 30.15 9.68
N ASN A 131 8.35 30.83 9.37
CA ASN A 131 9.31 30.40 8.35
C ASN A 131 10.64 30.04 9.00
N ASN A 132 11.08 28.80 8.84
CA ASN A 132 12.34 28.28 9.36
C ASN A 132 13.27 27.85 8.22
N SER A 133 14.44 28.47 8.13
CA SER A 133 15.55 28.03 7.28
C SER A 133 16.82 27.69 8.08
N GLY A 134 16.73 27.68 9.42
CA GLY A 134 17.83 27.40 10.35
C GLY A 134 17.50 26.24 11.30
N LEU A 135 17.94 26.36 12.55
CA LEU A 135 17.70 25.38 13.61
C LEU A 135 16.65 25.90 14.59
N ILE A 136 15.63 25.10 14.86
CA ILE A 136 14.72 25.26 16.01
C ILE A 136 14.72 23.94 16.77
N ALA A 137 15.21 23.95 18.00
CA ALA A 137 15.35 22.74 18.77
C ALA A 137 15.20 22.94 20.28
N ALA A 138 15.05 21.83 21.00
CA ALA A 138 15.05 21.81 22.45
C ALA A 138 15.55 20.45 22.96
N ALA A 139 16.19 20.43 24.14
CA ALA A 139 16.51 19.18 24.83
C ALA A 139 15.27 18.56 25.50
N GLY A 140 14.22 19.34 25.71
CA GLY A 140 12.85 18.93 26.02
C GLY A 140 11.97 18.94 24.78
N ASN A 141 10.83 19.61 24.84
CA ASN A 141 9.82 19.67 23.79
C ASN A 141 10.02 20.87 22.86
N THR A 142 9.62 20.73 21.60
CA THR A 142 9.58 21.83 20.64
C THR A 142 8.18 21.97 20.09
N VAL A 143 7.59 23.16 20.21
CA VAL A 143 6.21 23.45 19.79
C VAL A 143 6.20 24.66 18.87
N LEU A 144 5.72 24.51 17.64
CA LEU A 144 5.48 25.59 16.68
C LEU A 144 3.98 25.66 16.39
N ARG A 145 3.37 26.84 16.58
CA ARG A 145 1.95 27.11 16.31
C ARG A 145 1.78 28.35 15.45
N GLY A 146 1.44 28.17 14.18
CA GLY A 146 1.17 29.27 13.23
C GLY A 146 -0.33 29.54 13.05
N GLY A 147 -0.74 30.81 13.09
CA GLY A 147 -2.06 31.25 12.66
C GLY A 147 -2.20 31.26 11.14
N GLY A 148 -1.08 31.40 10.42
CA GLY A 148 -0.93 31.17 8.99
C GLY A 148 -0.33 29.79 8.70
N ARG A 149 0.69 29.74 7.83
CA ARG A 149 1.45 28.53 7.45
C ARG A 149 2.71 28.36 8.31
N VAL A 150 3.12 27.12 8.56
CA VAL A 150 4.45 26.83 9.13
C VAL A 150 5.30 26.14 8.08
N ASP A 151 6.41 26.74 7.67
CA ASP A 151 7.34 26.23 6.67
C ASP A 151 8.75 26.03 7.24
N SER A 152 9.32 24.84 7.05
CA SER A 152 10.69 24.52 7.36
C SER A 152 11.42 24.06 6.10
N ALA A 153 12.40 24.84 5.65
CA ALA A 153 13.11 24.64 4.39
C ALA A 153 13.96 23.35 4.37
N ALA A 154 14.42 22.95 3.17
CA ALA A 154 15.18 21.71 2.96
C ALA A 154 16.51 21.61 3.74
N GLY A 155 17.15 22.75 4.03
CA GLY A 155 18.36 22.82 4.85
C GLY A 155 18.12 22.99 6.35
N ALA A 156 16.85 23.08 6.76
CA ALA A 156 16.47 23.44 8.12
C ALA A 156 16.27 22.21 9.02
N VAL A 157 16.36 22.42 10.32
CA VAL A 157 16.19 21.37 11.33
C VAL A 157 15.14 21.80 12.36
N LEU A 158 14.19 20.90 12.61
CA LEU A 158 13.26 20.94 13.74
C LEU A 158 13.56 19.74 14.64
N ALA A 159 13.88 19.97 15.91
CA ALA A 159 14.18 18.86 16.82
C ALA A 159 13.59 19.00 18.22
N ALA A 160 13.20 17.89 18.83
CA ALA A 160 12.80 17.80 20.24
C ALA A 160 13.53 16.62 20.90
N GLY A 161 14.03 16.82 22.11
CA GLY A 161 14.93 15.88 22.75
C GLY A 161 16.38 15.99 22.28
N LEU A 162 16.77 17.06 21.59
CA LEU A 162 18.14 17.26 21.09
C LEU A 162 19.01 17.88 22.18
N ASN A 163 20.00 17.15 22.67
CA ASN A 163 20.98 17.68 23.61
C ASN A 163 21.98 18.63 22.92
N ALA A 164 22.73 19.39 23.72
CA ALA A 164 23.76 20.31 23.24
C ALA A 164 24.93 19.62 22.52
N ASP A 165 25.11 18.30 22.73
CA ASP A 165 26.07 17.45 22.02
C ASP A 165 25.52 16.89 20.70
N ASN A 166 24.32 17.33 20.29
CA ASN A 166 23.57 16.87 19.11
C ASN A 166 23.12 15.40 19.19
N ILE A 167 23.07 14.82 20.39
CA ILE A 167 22.49 13.48 20.59
C ILE A 167 21.00 13.61 20.89
N LEU A 168 20.18 12.83 20.17
CA LEU A 168 18.74 12.74 20.38
C LEU A 168 18.44 11.83 21.57
N ARG A 169 17.71 12.35 22.55
CA ARG A 169 17.21 11.60 23.72
C ARG A 169 16.05 10.69 23.30
N ALA A 170 15.66 9.78 24.18
CA ALA A 170 14.42 8.99 24.02
C ALA A 170 13.14 9.77 24.39
N THR A 171 13.29 11.00 24.86
CA THR A 171 12.21 11.89 25.31
C THR A 171 12.24 13.18 24.51
N GLY A 172 11.09 13.84 24.38
CA GLY A 172 10.97 15.13 23.73
C GLY A 172 10.01 15.06 22.56
N ASP A 173 8.96 15.85 22.64
CA ASP A 173 7.89 15.89 21.65
C ASP A 173 8.08 17.10 20.72
N LEU A 174 7.99 16.83 19.42
CA LEU A 174 7.95 17.86 18.38
C LEU A 174 6.50 18.04 17.92
N THR A 175 5.92 19.20 18.17
CA THR A 175 4.61 19.60 17.66
C THR A 175 4.77 20.73 16.66
N VAL A 176 4.24 20.54 15.44
CA VAL A 176 4.16 21.57 14.41
C VAL A 176 2.71 21.66 13.94
N GLU A 177 2.07 22.78 14.26
CA GLU A 177 0.66 23.01 13.94
C GLU A 177 0.47 24.35 13.24
N ALA A 178 -0.45 24.37 12.28
CA ALA A 178 -0.84 25.58 11.58
C ALA A 178 -2.36 25.59 11.35
N ASN A 179 -2.99 26.76 11.41
CA ASN A 179 -4.39 26.91 11.00
C ASN A 179 -4.55 26.85 9.47
N ALA A 180 -3.47 27.13 8.72
CA ALA A 180 -3.36 26.86 7.29
C ALA A 180 -2.53 25.59 7.06
N GLY A 181 -1.54 25.60 6.16
CA GLY A 181 -0.71 24.43 5.85
C GLY A 181 0.53 24.27 6.74
N VAL A 182 1.12 23.07 6.72
CA VAL A 182 2.47 22.83 7.25
C VAL A 182 3.37 22.30 6.13
N GLY A 183 4.56 22.88 5.97
CA GLY A 183 5.63 22.42 5.10
C GLY A 183 6.87 22.06 5.92
N ILE A 184 7.38 20.84 5.78
CA ILE A 184 8.68 20.45 6.35
C ILE A 184 9.45 19.72 5.25
N HIS A 185 10.54 20.31 4.77
CA HIS A 185 11.34 19.74 3.67
C HIS A 185 12.73 19.30 4.12
N GLY A 186 13.11 19.66 5.35
CA GLY A 186 14.42 19.36 5.95
C GLY A 186 14.38 18.17 6.90
N ILE A 187 15.05 18.31 8.04
CA ILE A 187 15.13 17.28 9.08
C ILE A 187 14.13 17.58 10.19
N GLY A 188 13.30 16.60 10.53
CA GLY A 188 12.51 16.58 11.74
C GLY A 188 12.95 15.41 12.63
N ALA A 189 13.30 15.66 13.88
CA ALA A 189 13.71 14.61 14.81
C ALA A 189 13.05 14.79 16.18
N ALA A 190 12.32 13.79 16.65
CA ALA A 190 11.74 13.78 17.99
C ALA A 190 12.23 12.55 18.77
N GLY A 191 12.60 12.76 20.02
CA GLY A 191 12.96 11.65 20.91
C GLY A 191 11.78 10.71 21.16
N ASP A 192 10.59 11.29 21.29
CA ASP A 192 9.36 10.55 21.56
C ASP A 192 8.30 10.75 20.47
N THR A 193 7.43 11.75 20.57
CA THR A 193 6.33 11.99 19.62
C THR A 193 6.64 13.12 18.65
N MET A 194 6.35 12.91 17.37
CA MET A 194 6.28 13.97 16.37
C MET A 194 4.85 14.10 15.86
N ARG A 195 4.28 15.30 15.95
CA ARG A 195 2.94 15.59 15.46
C ARG A 195 2.94 16.81 14.55
N ILE A 196 2.47 16.60 13.34
CA ILE A 196 2.39 17.59 12.27
C ILE A 196 0.92 17.72 11.87
N ALA A 197 0.34 18.92 11.95
CA ALA A 197 -1.05 19.12 11.59
C ALA A 197 -1.31 20.47 10.93
N GLY A 198 -2.08 20.44 9.85
CA GLY A 198 -2.57 21.63 9.14
C GLY A 198 -3.76 21.27 8.25
N THR A 199 -4.28 22.23 7.49
CA THR A 199 -5.31 21.98 6.46
C THR A 199 -4.75 21.12 5.33
N ALA A 200 -3.49 21.32 4.97
CA ALA A 200 -2.68 20.49 4.09
C ALA A 200 -1.27 20.33 4.68
N VAL A 201 -0.61 19.21 4.36
CA VAL A 201 0.72 18.90 4.88
C VAL A 201 1.64 18.53 3.72
N ASP A 202 2.78 19.21 3.62
CA ASP A 202 3.80 18.99 2.60
C ASP A 202 5.11 18.59 3.28
N LEU A 203 5.51 17.34 3.06
CA LEU A 203 6.70 16.69 3.58
C LEU A 203 7.66 16.31 2.44
N ALA A 204 7.51 16.91 1.25
CA ALA A 204 8.32 16.54 0.10
C ALA A 204 9.83 16.67 0.40
N GLY A 205 10.57 15.58 0.20
CA GLY A 205 12.00 15.46 0.46
C GLY A 205 12.41 15.40 1.93
N ALA A 206 11.46 15.43 2.86
CA ALA A 206 11.73 15.49 4.29
C ALA A 206 12.41 14.22 4.82
N LYS A 207 13.19 14.37 5.90
CA LYS A 207 13.71 13.26 6.71
C LYS A 207 13.17 13.37 8.13
N LEU A 208 12.14 12.59 8.43
CA LEU A 208 11.43 12.65 9.70
C LEU A 208 11.64 11.36 10.50
N SER A 209 12.04 11.50 11.77
CA SER A 209 12.18 10.35 12.67
C SER A 209 11.65 10.64 14.08
N ALA A 210 10.91 9.67 14.62
CA ALA A 210 10.38 9.71 15.98
C ALA A 210 10.15 8.29 16.53
N ARG A 211 9.81 8.17 17.82
CA ARG A 211 9.18 6.92 18.31
C ARG A 211 7.78 6.80 17.73
N GLN A 212 6.96 7.85 17.88
CA GLN A 212 5.63 7.96 17.27
C GLN A 212 5.60 9.15 16.32
N LEU A 213 5.22 8.95 15.05
CA LEU A 213 5.12 10.01 14.07
C LEU A 213 3.67 10.10 13.58
N SER A 214 3.09 11.29 13.64
CA SER A 214 1.77 11.57 13.11
C SER A 214 1.79 12.81 12.22
N ALA A 215 1.22 12.68 11.02
CA ALA A 215 1.00 13.78 10.10
C ALA A 215 -0.46 13.79 9.63
N MET A 216 -1.12 14.95 9.78
CA MET A 216 -2.56 15.10 9.53
C MET A 216 -2.86 16.32 8.67
N ALA A 217 -3.40 16.07 7.48
CA ALA A 217 -4.02 17.07 6.61
C ALA A 217 -5.54 17.05 6.79
N SER A 218 -6.08 18.05 7.49
CA SER A 218 -7.49 18.07 7.92
C SER A 218 -8.51 18.42 6.82
N GLN A 219 -8.07 18.98 5.69
CA GLN A 219 -8.95 19.36 4.57
C GLN A 219 -8.37 19.03 3.17
N GLY A 220 -7.06 18.83 3.07
CA GLY A 220 -6.35 18.66 1.81
C GLY A 220 -5.50 17.39 1.76
N ASP A 221 -4.46 17.49 0.95
CA ASP A 221 -3.54 16.40 0.66
C ASP A 221 -2.41 16.36 1.73
N LEU A 222 -1.86 15.16 1.92
CA LEU A 222 -0.59 14.93 2.61
C LEU A 222 0.42 14.48 1.55
N ASP A 223 1.33 15.37 1.17
CA ASP A 223 2.38 15.07 0.19
C ASP A 223 3.67 14.68 0.91
N ALA A 224 4.14 13.46 0.71
CA ALA A 224 5.39 12.94 1.23
C ALA A 224 6.32 12.48 0.10
N LEU A 225 6.23 13.11 -1.08
CA LEU A 225 7.07 12.82 -2.25
C LEU A 225 8.56 12.71 -1.86
N HIS A 226 9.20 11.59 -2.16
CA HIS A 226 10.62 11.32 -1.85
C HIS A 226 11.02 11.47 -0.37
N ALA A 227 10.06 11.51 0.55
CA ALA A 227 10.33 11.65 1.97
C ALA A 227 10.87 10.35 2.56
N THR A 228 11.62 10.46 3.65
CA THR A 228 11.94 9.35 4.55
C THR A 228 11.18 9.57 5.86
N LEU A 229 10.19 8.73 6.13
CA LEU A 229 9.37 8.77 7.34
C LEU A 229 9.65 7.51 8.15
N ALA A 230 10.28 7.66 9.31
CA ALA A 230 10.71 6.53 10.13
C ALA A 230 10.17 6.64 11.57
N ALA A 231 9.18 5.81 11.89
CA ALA A 231 8.66 5.66 13.24
C ALA A 231 9.15 4.34 13.88
N ARG A 232 9.68 4.39 15.11
CA ARG A 232 10.07 3.17 15.83
C ARG A 232 8.86 2.36 16.34
N ASP A 233 7.75 3.04 16.60
CA ASP A 233 6.46 2.45 16.96
C ASP A 233 5.44 2.72 15.87
N THR A 234 4.70 3.82 15.95
CA THR A 234 3.56 4.08 15.07
C THR A 234 3.87 5.19 14.09
N LEU A 235 3.65 4.92 12.81
CA LEU A 235 3.56 5.93 11.76
C LEU A 235 2.07 6.11 11.40
N ALA A 236 1.52 7.27 11.76
CA ALA A 236 0.15 7.67 11.46
C ALA A 236 0.12 8.74 10.37
N LEU A 237 -0.51 8.43 9.23
CA LEU A 237 -0.65 9.35 8.10
C LEU A 237 -2.13 9.53 7.79
N GLN A 238 -2.62 10.76 7.93
CA GLN A 238 -4.03 11.08 7.71
C GLN A 238 -4.15 12.21 6.69
N ALA A 239 -4.89 11.96 5.62
CA ALA A 239 -5.33 12.96 4.66
C ALA A 239 -6.83 12.83 4.44
N THR A 240 -7.51 13.93 4.12
CA THR A 240 -8.94 13.86 3.75
C THR A 240 -9.13 13.64 2.25
N ARG A 241 -8.08 13.91 1.45
CA ARG A 241 -8.02 13.65 0.01
C ARG A 241 -6.91 12.66 -0.32
N LEU A 242 -5.78 13.14 -0.86
CA LEU A 242 -4.68 12.31 -1.32
C LEU A 242 -3.60 12.19 -0.25
N LEU A 243 -3.17 10.97 0.04
CA LEU A 243 -1.86 10.69 0.62
C LEU A 243 -0.91 10.32 -0.52
N ARG A 244 0.10 11.15 -0.79
CA ARG A 244 1.14 10.87 -1.78
C ARG A 244 2.42 10.42 -1.09
N THR A 245 2.87 9.21 -1.37
CA THR A 245 4.14 8.61 -0.93
C THR A 245 5.01 8.17 -2.11
N ASP A 246 4.81 8.80 -3.28
CA ASP A 246 5.58 8.48 -4.49
C ASP A 246 7.09 8.65 -4.25
N GLY A 247 7.85 7.60 -4.57
CA GLY A 247 9.29 7.53 -4.32
C GLY A 247 9.72 7.69 -2.85
N ALA A 248 8.79 7.64 -1.89
CA ALA A 248 9.05 7.81 -0.47
C ALA A 248 9.43 6.48 0.20
N GLN A 249 9.97 6.57 1.41
CA GLN A 249 10.17 5.45 2.33
C GLN A 249 9.40 5.72 3.63
N ALA A 250 8.24 5.10 3.77
CA ALA A 250 7.37 5.22 4.95
C ALA A 250 7.43 3.92 5.76
N THR A 251 8.10 3.96 6.91
CA THR A 251 8.31 2.79 7.77
C THR A 251 7.81 3.02 9.19
N GLY A 252 7.06 2.05 9.72
CA GLY A 252 6.65 1.99 11.11
C GLY A 252 6.67 0.56 11.62
N ARG A 253 6.75 0.38 12.95
CA ARG A 253 6.40 -0.92 13.54
C ARG A 253 4.90 -1.17 13.32
N GLU A 254 4.06 -0.18 13.58
CA GLU A 254 2.65 -0.18 13.19
C GLU A 254 2.37 0.98 12.25
N LEU A 255 1.48 0.76 11.28
CA LEU A 255 0.99 1.79 10.39
C LEU A 255 -0.48 2.11 10.70
N SER A 256 -0.82 3.39 10.71
CA SER A 256 -2.21 3.86 10.73
C SER A 256 -2.39 4.85 9.59
N ILE A 257 -3.07 4.43 8.52
CA ILE A 257 -3.20 5.25 7.31
C ILE A 257 -4.68 5.47 7.03
N ALA A 258 -5.06 6.73 6.85
CA ALA A 258 -6.42 7.11 6.47
C ALA A 258 -6.35 8.19 5.38
N ALA A 259 -6.95 7.90 4.22
CA ALA A 259 -7.02 8.81 3.08
C ALA A 259 -8.25 8.50 2.22
N HIS A 260 -8.62 9.41 1.32
CA HIS A 260 -9.54 9.09 0.23
C HIS A 260 -8.83 8.33 -0.87
N ASP A 261 -7.65 8.79 -1.28
CA ASP A 261 -6.76 8.15 -2.25
C ASP A 261 -5.35 8.00 -1.66
N ILE A 262 -4.63 6.95 -2.07
CA ILE A 262 -3.20 6.79 -1.82
C ILE A 262 -2.48 6.64 -3.15
N SER A 263 -1.42 7.42 -3.35
CA SER A 263 -0.45 7.25 -4.43
C SER A 263 0.89 6.84 -3.82
N ASN A 264 1.37 5.65 -4.14
CA ASN A 264 2.64 5.07 -3.71
C ASN A 264 3.48 4.66 -4.93
N VAL A 265 3.53 5.51 -5.95
CA VAL A 265 4.21 5.21 -7.21
C VAL A 265 5.71 5.20 -7.02
N GLY A 266 6.36 4.06 -7.25
CA GLY A 266 7.79 3.89 -6.96
C GLY A 266 8.18 4.06 -5.49
N GLY A 267 7.21 4.18 -4.59
CA GLY A 267 7.39 4.38 -3.15
C GLY A 267 7.42 3.06 -2.38
N GLN A 268 7.73 3.14 -1.08
CA GLN A 268 7.75 2.03 -0.16
C GLN A 268 6.94 2.35 1.09
N ILE A 269 5.94 1.51 1.39
CA ILE A 269 5.19 1.50 2.65
C ILE A 269 5.49 0.19 3.36
N LEU A 270 6.09 0.28 4.55
CA LEU A 270 6.59 -0.89 5.29
C LEU A 270 6.05 -0.91 6.71
N GLN A 271 5.31 -1.96 7.04
CA GLN A 271 4.96 -2.30 8.42
C GLN A 271 5.84 -3.45 8.91
N LEU A 272 6.57 -3.22 9.99
CA LEU A 272 7.48 -4.21 10.57
C LEU A 272 6.84 -5.09 11.66
N GLY A 273 5.81 -4.58 12.33
CA GLY A 273 5.08 -5.24 13.40
C GLY A 273 3.89 -6.07 12.91
N GLU A 274 3.38 -6.86 13.85
CA GLU A 274 2.36 -7.90 13.65
C GLU A 274 0.93 -7.38 13.85
N GLY A 275 0.73 -6.11 14.20
CA GLY A 275 -0.62 -5.54 14.31
C GLY A 275 -1.33 -5.55 12.96
N ASP A 276 -2.66 -5.68 12.96
CA ASP A 276 -3.43 -5.67 11.72
C ASP A 276 -3.28 -4.33 10.98
N LEU A 277 -3.12 -4.38 9.66
CA LEU A 277 -3.18 -3.21 8.80
C LEU A 277 -4.44 -3.24 7.94
N ALA A 278 -5.16 -2.11 7.92
CA ALA A 278 -6.28 -1.93 7.03
C ALA A 278 -6.16 -0.63 6.24
N LEU A 279 -6.11 -0.76 4.91
CA LEU A 279 -6.19 0.34 3.96
C LEU A 279 -7.62 0.38 3.43
N ARG A 280 -8.47 1.17 4.08
CA ARG A 280 -9.88 1.36 3.69
C ARG A 280 -10.04 2.73 3.04
N LEU A 281 -10.13 2.76 1.72
CA LEU A 281 -10.18 3.97 0.93
C LEU A 281 -11.50 4.03 0.16
N LEU A 282 -12.10 5.22 0.08
CA LEU A 282 -13.27 5.42 -0.79
C LEU A 282 -12.87 5.51 -2.27
N GLY A 283 -11.62 5.91 -2.55
CA GLY A 283 -11.07 6.09 -3.87
C GLY A 283 -10.04 5.02 -4.25
N GLN A 284 -8.93 5.46 -4.81
CA GLN A 284 -7.90 4.63 -5.42
C GLN A 284 -6.73 4.37 -4.46
N LEU A 285 -6.17 3.17 -4.54
CA LEU A 285 -4.80 2.87 -4.12
C LEU A 285 -3.94 2.63 -5.37
N ASP A 286 -3.03 3.55 -5.67
CA ASP A 286 -2.02 3.38 -6.72
C ASP A 286 -0.69 2.95 -6.11
N ASN A 287 -0.29 1.71 -6.37
CA ASN A 287 0.99 1.13 -5.98
C ASN A 287 1.85 0.82 -7.21
N SER A 288 1.69 1.58 -8.31
CA SER A 288 2.41 1.32 -9.56
C SER A 288 3.93 1.43 -9.38
N ALA A 289 4.68 0.40 -9.77
CA ALA A 289 6.12 0.28 -9.50
C ALA A 289 6.52 0.45 -8.01
N GLY A 290 5.54 0.50 -7.11
CA GLY A 290 5.70 0.71 -5.68
C GLY A 290 5.78 -0.62 -4.94
N ARG A 291 5.98 -0.50 -3.63
CA ARG A 291 6.00 -1.64 -2.71
C ARG A 291 5.19 -1.33 -1.46
N ILE A 292 4.24 -2.20 -1.15
CA ILE A 292 3.58 -2.28 0.15
C ILE A 292 3.98 -3.63 0.73
N ALA A 293 4.67 -3.60 1.86
CA ALA A 293 5.11 -4.82 2.54
C ALA A 293 4.75 -4.75 4.02
N THR A 294 4.13 -5.81 4.52
CA THR A 294 3.59 -5.81 5.89
C THR A 294 3.88 -7.13 6.57
N ASN A 295 4.35 -7.05 7.80
CA ASN A 295 4.40 -8.18 8.71
C ASN A 295 3.13 -8.29 9.58
N SER A 296 2.04 -7.60 9.22
CA SER A 296 0.79 -7.60 9.97
C SER A 296 0.19 -8.99 10.07
N HIS A 297 -0.52 -9.30 11.17
CA HIS A 297 -1.26 -10.55 11.25
C HIS A 297 -2.28 -10.67 10.11
N ASN A 298 -3.12 -9.65 9.93
CA ASN A 298 -3.96 -9.49 8.74
C ASN A 298 -3.65 -8.20 7.97
N LEU A 299 -3.78 -8.25 6.65
CA LEU A 299 -3.78 -7.08 5.77
C LEU A 299 -5.12 -7.01 5.04
N THR A 300 -5.87 -5.93 5.26
CA THR A 300 -7.07 -5.61 4.47
C THR A 300 -6.78 -4.45 3.52
N VAL A 301 -7.08 -4.62 2.24
CA VAL A 301 -7.11 -3.56 1.22
C VAL A 301 -8.53 -3.49 0.68
N ASP A 302 -9.27 -2.46 1.06
CA ASP A 302 -10.67 -2.25 0.68
C ASP A 302 -10.78 -0.87 0.01
N VAL A 303 -10.88 -0.87 -1.31
CA VAL A 303 -10.71 0.33 -2.14
C VAL A 303 -11.66 0.33 -3.33
N ALA A 304 -11.96 1.47 -3.94
CA ALA A 304 -12.73 1.45 -5.19
C ALA A 304 -11.89 0.90 -6.35
N THR A 305 -10.63 1.34 -6.47
CA THR A 305 -9.70 0.89 -7.51
C THR A 305 -8.35 0.59 -6.91
N LEU A 306 -7.80 -0.58 -7.21
CA LEU A 306 -6.45 -0.97 -6.86
C LEU A 306 -5.59 -1.05 -8.12
N VAL A 307 -4.58 -0.18 -8.22
CA VAL A 307 -3.55 -0.26 -9.26
C VAL A 307 -2.28 -0.79 -8.62
N ASN A 308 -1.82 -1.95 -9.06
CA ASN A 308 -0.56 -2.58 -8.65
C ASN A 308 0.28 -2.95 -9.88
N THR A 309 0.18 -2.14 -10.94
CA THR A 309 0.90 -2.38 -12.19
C THR A 309 2.39 -2.21 -11.98
N ASP A 310 3.18 -3.22 -12.34
CA ASP A 310 4.63 -3.29 -12.03
C ASP A 310 4.96 -3.19 -10.53
N GLY A 311 3.95 -3.22 -9.66
CA GLY A 311 4.05 -3.02 -8.22
C GLY A 311 4.11 -4.31 -7.42
N LYS A 312 4.34 -4.19 -6.11
CA LYS A 312 4.39 -5.32 -5.17
C LYS A 312 3.53 -5.08 -3.95
N ILE A 313 2.67 -6.04 -3.65
CA ILE A 313 1.94 -6.14 -2.37
C ILE A 313 2.38 -7.44 -1.71
N GLU A 314 3.01 -7.34 -0.54
CA GLU A 314 3.64 -8.47 0.16
C GLU A 314 3.13 -8.55 1.60
N HIS A 315 2.25 -9.49 1.87
CA HIS A 315 1.80 -9.83 3.22
C HIS A 315 2.61 -11.02 3.73
N VAL A 316 3.57 -10.73 4.62
CA VAL A 316 4.50 -11.72 5.19
C VAL A 316 3.91 -12.40 6.42
N GLY A 317 2.94 -11.77 7.08
CA GLY A 317 2.24 -12.35 8.22
C GLY A 317 1.45 -13.61 7.86
N THR A 318 1.09 -14.38 8.88
CA THR A 318 0.52 -15.73 8.71
C THR A 318 -1.00 -15.77 8.63
N GLY A 319 -1.69 -14.64 8.87
CA GLY A 319 -3.14 -14.52 8.77
C GLY A 319 -3.61 -14.26 7.34
N ALA A 320 -4.65 -13.43 7.19
CA ALA A 320 -5.30 -13.20 5.90
C ALA A 320 -4.83 -11.90 5.22
N LEU A 321 -4.55 -11.99 3.93
CA LEU A 321 -4.56 -10.89 2.98
C LEU A 321 -5.93 -10.84 2.30
N ALA A 322 -6.75 -9.84 2.63
CA ALA A 322 -8.05 -9.60 2.00
C ALA A 322 -7.96 -8.38 1.08
N ILE A 323 -8.21 -8.57 -0.20
CA ILE A 323 -8.26 -7.51 -1.22
C ILE A 323 -9.69 -7.43 -1.75
N HIS A 324 -10.38 -6.34 -1.46
CA HIS A 324 -11.68 -5.99 -2.00
C HIS A 324 -11.55 -4.74 -2.85
N ALA A 325 -11.90 -4.84 -4.14
CA ALA A 325 -11.89 -3.69 -5.04
C ALA A 325 -13.06 -3.74 -6.04
N ALA A 326 -13.48 -2.62 -6.62
CA ALA A 326 -14.35 -2.70 -7.81
C ALA A 326 -13.52 -3.13 -9.03
N SER A 327 -12.31 -2.58 -9.16
CA SER A 327 -11.34 -2.93 -10.21
C SER A 327 -9.94 -3.12 -9.64
N LEU A 328 -9.26 -4.16 -10.10
CA LEU A 328 -7.87 -4.46 -9.82
C LEU A 328 -7.07 -4.48 -11.13
N ALA A 329 -6.13 -3.55 -11.26
CA ALA A 329 -5.13 -3.52 -12.32
C ALA A 329 -3.77 -3.98 -11.79
N ASN A 330 -3.45 -5.26 -11.98
CA ASN A 330 -2.24 -5.91 -11.47
C ASN A 330 -1.23 -6.27 -12.57
N GLN A 331 -1.26 -5.64 -13.75
CA GLN A 331 -0.41 -6.05 -14.88
C GLN A 331 1.08 -6.04 -14.52
N ARG A 332 1.79 -7.12 -14.81
CA ARG A 332 3.22 -7.32 -14.43
C ARG A 332 3.50 -7.11 -12.92
N GLY A 333 2.46 -7.03 -12.10
CA GLY A 333 2.54 -6.83 -10.67
C GLY A 333 2.72 -8.15 -9.93
N GLN A 334 3.03 -8.03 -8.64
CA GLN A 334 3.15 -9.14 -7.72
C GLN A 334 2.25 -8.95 -6.50
N ILE A 335 1.47 -9.98 -6.17
CA ILE A 335 0.72 -10.07 -4.92
C ILE A 335 1.14 -11.35 -4.21
N THR A 336 1.66 -11.23 -2.99
CA THR A 336 2.11 -12.38 -2.18
C THR A 336 1.40 -12.40 -0.84
N GLY A 337 0.79 -13.53 -0.49
CA GLY A 337 0.26 -13.81 0.84
C GLY A 337 0.94 -15.02 1.45
N ASN A 338 1.56 -14.86 2.63
CA ASN A 338 2.17 -15.99 3.33
C ASN A 338 1.12 -16.90 4.02
N GLY A 339 -0.08 -16.38 4.26
CA GLY A 339 -1.25 -17.12 4.72
C GLY A 339 -2.35 -17.21 3.65
N ASP A 340 -3.57 -16.90 4.05
CA ASP A 340 -4.74 -16.93 3.17
C ASP A 340 -4.76 -15.65 2.32
N LEU A 341 -5.06 -15.79 1.03
CA LEU A 341 -5.33 -14.67 0.13
C LEU A 341 -6.76 -14.77 -0.40
N ALA A 342 -7.58 -13.81 0.00
CA ALA A 342 -8.93 -13.62 -0.54
C ALA A 342 -8.96 -12.36 -1.42
N LEU A 343 -9.26 -12.55 -2.71
CA LEU A 343 -9.32 -11.48 -3.70
C LEU A 343 -10.73 -11.39 -4.28
N ALA A 344 -11.39 -10.24 -4.10
CA ALA A 344 -12.73 -9.96 -4.58
C ALA A 344 -12.76 -8.68 -5.43
N ALA A 345 -13.07 -8.77 -6.73
CA ALA A 345 -13.29 -7.58 -7.57
C ALA A 345 -14.14 -7.83 -8.83
N ASP A 346 -14.93 -6.86 -9.30
CA ASP A 346 -15.71 -7.06 -10.54
C ASP A 346 -14.79 -7.23 -11.77
N ALA A 347 -13.70 -6.48 -11.86
CA ALA A 347 -12.72 -6.62 -12.94
C ALA A 347 -11.30 -6.82 -12.40
N VAL A 348 -10.69 -7.95 -12.74
CA VAL A 348 -9.30 -8.28 -12.40
C VAL A 348 -8.49 -8.40 -13.70
N ASP A 349 -7.58 -7.45 -13.92
CA ASP A 349 -6.55 -7.54 -14.97
C ASP A 349 -5.23 -7.97 -14.34
N HIS A 350 -4.93 -9.26 -14.48
CA HIS A 350 -3.78 -9.99 -13.92
C HIS A 350 -2.81 -10.45 -15.02
N ARG A 351 -2.73 -9.69 -16.11
CA ARG A 351 -1.86 -10.02 -17.25
C ARG A 351 -0.38 -9.95 -16.89
N GLU A 352 0.38 -10.96 -17.29
CA GLU A 352 1.83 -11.07 -17.05
C GLU A 352 2.22 -10.94 -15.56
N ALA A 353 1.24 -11.11 -14.66
CA ALA A 353 1.38 -10.85 -13.25
C ALA A 353 1.56 -12.14 -12.46
N THR A 354 2.00 -12.04 -11.21
CA THR A 354 2.13 -13.19 -10.31
C THR A 354 1.35 -12.96 -9.03
N THR A 355 0.48 -13.91 -8.71
CA THR A 355 -0.13 -14.04 -7.38
C THR A 355 0.27 -15.36 -6.78
N LEU A 356 0.83 -15.31 -5.58
CA LEU A 356 1.29 -16.46 -4.82
C LEU A 356 0.70 -16.42 -3.41
N ALA A 357 0.00 -17.47 -3.00
CA ALA A 357 -0.52 -17.58 -1.65
C ALA A 357 -0.40 -18.99 -1.09
N ARG A 358 -0.43 -19.14 0.25
CA ARG A 358 -0.58 -20.46 0.86
C ARG A 358 -1.95 -21.01 0.51
N ASP A 359 -3.03 -20.27 0.79
CA ASP A 359 -4.38 -20.63 0.37
C ASP A 359 -4.99 -19.49 -0.45
N LEU A 360 -5.68 -19.81 -1.54
CA LEU A 360 -6.15 -18.83 -2.52
C LEU A 360 -7.66 -18.92 -2.75
N THR A 361 -8.34 -17.79 -2.60
CA THR A 361 -9.73 -17.59 -3.02
C THR A 361 -9.81 -16.37 -3.94
N VAL A 362 -10.40 -16.55 -5.12
CA VAL A 362 -10.67 -15.48 -6.09
C VAL A 362 -12.16 -15.43 -6.39
N GLN A 363 -12.76 -14.26 -6.22
CA GLN A 363 -14.13 -13.94 -6.61
C GLN A 363 -14.07 -12.75 -7.56
N ALA A 364 -14.44 -12.95 -8.82
CA ALA A 364 -14.38 -11.89 -9.80
C ALA A 364 -15.62 -11.81 -10.70
N GLY A 365 -15.87 -10.65 -11.29
CA GLY A 365 -16.78 -10.55 -12.43
C GLY A 365 -16.10 -11.05 -13.70
N THR A 366 -14.92 -10.52 -14.00
CA THR A 366 -13.98 -10.98 -15.05
C THR A 366 -12.59 -11.14 -14.48
N LEU A 367 -11.88 -12.14 -14.99
CA LEU A 367 -10.48 -12.40 -14.67
C LEU A 367 -9.67 -12.57 -15.96
N ASP A 368 -8.80 -11.60 -16.25
CA ASP A 368 -7.82 -11.67 -17.34
C ASP A 368 -6.46 -12.08 -16.75
N ASN A 369 -6.12 -13.36 -16.85
CA ASN A 369 -4.86 -13.97 -16.41
C ASN A 369 -3.94 -14.28 -17.61
N ARG A 370 -4.02 -13.53 -18.72
CA ARG A 370 -3.19 -13.84 -19.89
C ARG A 370 -1.71 -13.67 -19.59
N GLY A 371 -0.93 -14.73 -19.83
CA GLY A 371 0.49 -14.77 -19.48
C GLY A 371 0.78 -14.64 -17.97
N GLY A 372 -0.25 -14.56 -17.13
CA GLY A 372 -0.13 -14.41 -15.68
C GLY A 372 -0.01 -15.77 -14.98
N SER A 373 0.23 -15.71 -13.67
CA SER A 373 0.31 -16.88 -12.80
C SER A 373 -0.50 -16.66 -11.52
N LEU A 374 -1.46 -17.55 -11.28
CA LEU A 374 -2.19 -17.70 -10.02
C LEU A 374 -1.75 -19.02 -9.39
N ILE A 375 -1.05 -18.95 -8.25
CA ILE A 375 -0.40 -20.12 -7.65
C ILE A 375 -0.81 -20.24 -6.19
N GLN A 376 -1.31 -21.43 -5.83
CA GLN A 376 -1.50 -21.82 -4.44
C GLN A 376 -0.45 -22.86 -4.02
N THR A 377 0.27 -22.59 -2.92
CA THR A 377 1.31 -23.48 -2.39
C THR A 377 0.84 -24.42 -1.29
N GLY A 378 -0.26 -24.09 -0.60
CA GLY A 378 -0.94 -24.91 0.38
C GLY A 378 -1.80 -26.01 -0.23
N ALA A 379 -2.13 -27.01 0.59
CA ALA A 379 -2.86 -28.21 0.16
C ALA A 379 -4.40 -28.09 0.30
N GLU A 380 -4.90 -26.97 0.80
CA GLU A 380 -6.34 -26.70 0.94
C GLU A 380 -7.03 -26.44 -0.40
N GLN A 381 -8.36 -26.45 -0.43
CA GLN A 381 -9.09 -26.17 -1.67
C GLN A 381 -8.93 -24.71 -2.12
N THR A 382 -8.45 -24.50 -3.35
CA THR A 382 -8.52 -23.21 -4.04
C THR A 382 -9.91 -23.00 -4.62
N THR A 383 -10.49 -21.82 -4.41
CA THR A 383 -11.77 -21.43 -5.04
C THR A 383 -11.57 -20.28 -6.01
N VAL A 384 -12.02 -20.45 -7.25
CA VAL A 384 -11.98 -19.42 -8.30
C VAL A 384 -13.36 -19.27 -8.92
N HIS A 385 -14.11 -18.28 -8.47
CA HIS A 385 -15.45 -17.96 -8.96
C HIS A 385 -15.40 -16.71 -9.84
N VAL A 386 -15.75 -16.84 -11.11
CA VAL A 386 -15.76 -15.75 -12.08
C VAL A 386 -17.16 -15.62 -12.67
N ALA A 387 -17.89 -14.55 -12.38
CA ALA A 387 -19.30 -14.44 -12.81
C ALA A 387 -19.47 -14.44 -14.33
N ARG A 388 -18.48 -13.93 -15.07
CA ARG A 388 -18.46 -13.81 -16.54
C ARG A 388 -17.29 -14.61 -17.11
N GLY A 389 -16.28 -13.96 -17.69
CA GLY A 389 -15.21 -14.61 -18.43
C GLY A 389 -13.92 -14.75 -17.64
N LEU A 390 -13.32 -15.96 -17.69
CA LEU A 390 -11.93 -16.21 -17.35
C LEU A 390 -11.10 -16.33 -18.64
N ASP A 391 -10.15 -15.43 -18.81
CA ASP A 391 -9.15 -15.49 -19.88
C ASP A 391 -7.79 -15.90 -19.31
N ASN A 392 -7.43 -17.17 -19.49
CA ASN A 392 -6.19 -17.79 -19.04
C ASN A 392 -5.25 -18.10 -20.23
N ARG A 393 -5.35 -17.38 -21.36
CA ARG A 393 -4.50 -17.66 -22.53
C ARG A 393 -3.03 -17.45 -22.24
N GLY A 394 -2.21 -18.48 -22.47
CA GLY A 394 -0.80 -18.49 -22.09
C GLY A 394 -0.54 -18.33 -20.58
N GLY A 395 -1.59 -18.30 -19.75
CA GLY A 395 -1.52 -18.11 -18.31
C GLY A 395 -1.49 -19.43 -17.56
N ARG A 396 -1.28 -19.34 -16.24
CA ARG A 396 -1.25 -20.47 -15.32
C ARG A 396 -2.18 -20.25 -14.14
N LEU A 397 -2.94 -21.28 -13.81
CA LEU A 397 -3.68 -21.43 -12.57
C LEU A 397 -3.30 -22.79 -11.99
N GLU A 398 -2.44 -22.80 -10.98
CA GLU A 398 -1.82 -24.02 -10.44
C GLU A 398 -1.96 -24.10 -8.93
N THR A 399 -2.47 -25.23 -8.43
CA THR A 399 -2.80 -25.39 -7.01
C THR A 399 -2.24 -26.71 -6.46
N ASN A 400 -1.67 -26.67 -5.25
CA ASN A 400 -1.23 -27.90 -4.55
C ASN A 400 -2.39 -28.66 -3.89
N GLY A 401 -3.49 -27.98 -3.59
CA GLY A 401 -4.73 -28.60 -3.16
C GLY A 401 -5.68 -28.93 -4.31
N SER A 402 -6.95 -29.11 -3.98
CA SER A 402 -8.02 -29.22 -4.98
C SER A 402 -8.39 -27.85 -5.55
N LEU A 403 -8.91 -27.80 -6.77
CA LEU A 403 -9.41 -26.59 -7.41
C LEU A 403 -10.92 -26.69 -7.62
N ASP A 404 -11.68 -25.74 -7.08
CA ASP A 404 -13.06 -25.47 -7.45
C ASP A 404 -13.13 -24.20 -8.31
N LEU A 405 -13.45 -24.37 -9.59
CA LEU A 405 -13.48 -23.29 -10.57
C LEU A 405 -14.86 -23.17 -11.18
N SER A 406 -15.44 -21.98 -11.16
CA SER A 406 -16.67 -21.68 -11.87
C SER A 406 -16.58 -20.41 -12.69
N ALA A 407 -17.07 -20.45 -13.94
CA ALA A 407 -17.08 -19.33 -14.86
C ALA A 407 -18.29 -19.37 -15.81
N ALA A 408 -18.66 -18.25 -16.44
CA ALA A 408 -19.58 -18.30 -17.57
C ALA A 408 -18.88 -18.79 -18.85
N SER A 409 -17.60 -18.42 -19.04
CA SER A 409 -16.78 -18.91 -20.15
C SER A 409 -15.32 -18.97 -19.74
N VAL A 410 -14.57 -19.94 -20.26
CA VAL A 410 -13.13 -20.09 -20.02
C VAL A 410 -12.37 -20.16 -21.34
N LEU A 411 -11.45 -19.22 -21.53
CA LEU A 411 -10.44 -19.25 -22.59
C LEU A 411 -9.11 -19.68 -21.97
N SER A 412 -8.53 -20.78 -22.43
CA SER A 412 -7.27 -21.31 -21.91
C SER A 412 -6.35 -21.78 -23.03
N GLU A 413 -6.39 -21.11 -24.19
CA GLU A 413 -5.50 -21.42 -25.31
C GLU A 413 -4.04 -21.24 -24.90
N HIS A 414 -3.20 -22.26 -25.11
CA HIS A 414 -1.81 -22.31 -24.62
C HIS A 414 -1.65 -22.11 -23.10
N GLY A 415 -2.75 -22.08 -22.36
CA GLY A 415 -2.78 -21.90 -20.92
C GLY A 415 -2.77 -23.23 -20.18
N ARG A 416 -2.57 -23.15 -18.87
CA ARG A 416 -2.58 -24.30 -17.97
C ARG A 416 -3.49 -24.03 -16.77
N ILE A 417 -4.41 -24.95 -16.52
CA ILE A 417 -5.23 -25.02 -15.32
C ILE A 417 -4.96 -26.39 -14.69
N ALA A 418 -4.34 -26.41 -13.52
CA ALA A 418 -3.93 -27.65 -12.89
C ALA A 418 -4.08 -27.65 -11.37
N ALA A 419 -4.45 -28.79 -10.81
CA ALA A 419 -4.46 -29.04 -9.38
C ALA A 419 -3.71 -30.35 -9.09
N ALA A 420 -2.92 -30.40 -8.01
CA ALA A 420 -2.26 -31.63 -7.59
C ALA A 420 -3.24 -32.67 -7.03
N GLN A 421 -4.42 -32.23 -6.57
CA GLN A 421 -5.51 -33.10 -6.14
C GLN A 421 -6.65 -33.11 -7.17
N ALA A 422 -7.88 -32.80 -6.77
CA ALA A 422 -9.04 -32.80 -7.64
C ALA A 422 -9.21 -31.47 -8.38
N VAL A 423 -9.79 -31.50 -9.57
CA VAL A 423 -10.33 -30.31 -10.24
C VAL A 423 -11.84 -30.49 -10.39
N ASN A 424 -12.61 -29.58 -9.82
CA ASN A 424 -14.04 -29.42 -10.03
C ASN A 424 -14.25 -28.14 -10.84
N MET A 425 -14.61 -28.27 -12.12
CA MET A 425 -14.78 -27.14 -13.03
C MET A 425 -16.23 -27.06 -13.52
N LYS A 426 -16.85 -25.89 -13.36
CA LYS A 426 -18.19 -25.58 -13.85
C LYS A 426 -18.17 -24.35 -14.78
N VAL A 427 -18.38 -24.56 -16.07
CA VAL A 427 -18.44 -23.49 -17.07
C VAL A 427 -19.86 -23.41 -17.64
N ALA A 428 -20.56 -22.30 -17.47
CA ALA A 428 -21.95 -22.21 -17.94
C ALA A 428 -22.06 -22.28 -19.48
N GLY A 429 -21.09 -21.68 -20.16
CA GLY A 429 -20.90 -21.72 -21.62
C GLY A 429 -19.66 -22.54 -22.00
N GLY A 430 -18.92 -22.07 -23.00
CA GLY A 430 -17.82 -22.84 -23.58
C GLY A 430 -16.50 -22.81 -22.80
N LEU A 431 -15.75 -23.91 -22.92
CA LEU A 431 -14.34 -24.04 -22.55
C LEU A 431 -13.48 -24.17 -23.81
N ASN A 432 -12.60 -23.21 -24.06
CA ASN A 432 -11.58 -23.33 -25.10
C ASN A 432 -10.23 -23.74 -24.50
N ASN A 433 -9.87 -25.01 -24.63
CA ASN A 433 -8.60 -25.60 -24.21
C ASN A 433 -7.67 -25.87 -25.40
N THR A 434 -7.75 -25.07 -26.48
CA THR A 434 -6.94 -25.28 -27.68
C THR A 434 -5.45 -25.14 -27.38
N SER A 435 -4.64 -26.20 -27.59
CA SER A 435 -3.23 -26.25 -27.16
C SER A 435 -3.01 -26.01 -25.66
N GLY A 436 -4.06 -26.08 -24.85
CA GLY A 436 -4.02 -25.86 -23.41
C GLY A 436 -3.93 -27.17 -22.63
N VAL A 437 -3.77 -27.05 -21.32
CA VAL A 437 -3.78 -28.18 -20.39
C VAL A 437 -4.76 -27.93 -19.25
N LEU A 438 -5.72 -28.84 -19.11
CA LEU A 438 -6.56 -29.00 -17.94
C LEU A 438 -6.16 -30.32 -17.25
N ALA A 439 -5.59 -30.25 -16.04
CA ALA A 439 -5.04 -31.43 -15.37
C ALA A 439 -5.43 -31.50 -13.89
N ALA A 440 -6.00 -32.64 -13.49
CA ALA A 440 -6.13 -33.01 -12.08
C ALA A 440 -5.12 -34.12 -11.76
N GLY A 441 -4.40 -34.00 -10.65
CA GLY A 441 -3.53 -35.07 -10.17
C GLY A 441 -4.33 -36.32 -9.77
N LEU A 442 -5.51 -36.11 -9.16
CA LEU A 442 -6.43 -37.16 -8.75
C LEU A 442 -7.64 -37.21 -9.69
N SER A 443 -8.79 -36.66 -9.29
CA SER A 443 -10.04 -36.72 -10.05
C SER A 443 -10.34 -35.42 -10.78
N LEU A 444 -10.94 -35.54 -11.96
CA LEU A 444 -11.43 -34.40 -12.75
C LEU A 444 -12.94 -34.48 -12.91
N THR A 445 -13.65 -33.42 -12.51
CA THR A 445 -15.06 -33.21 -12.84
C THR A 445 -15.17 -31.95 -13.68
N LEU A 446 -15.68 -32.07 -14.90
CA LEU A 446 -15.91 -30.94 -15.81
C LEU A 446 -17.37 -30.89 -16.21
N ASN A 447 -18.07 -29.85 -15.78
CA ASN A 447 -19.41 -29.51 -16.24
C ASN A 447 -19.29 -28.27 -17.12
N ALA A 448 -19.57 -28.37 -18.42
CA ALA A 448 -19.40 -27.24 -19.34
C ALA A 448 -20.51 -27.18 -20.40
N GLY A 449 -20.59 -26.07 -21.14
CA GLY A 449 -21.16 -26.08 -22.48
C GLY A 449 -20.20 -26.75 -23.46
N ASP A 450 -20.01 -26.18 -24.63
CA ASP A 450 -19.12 -26.76 -25.64
C ASP A 450 -17.65 -26.73 -25.18
N VAL A 451 -16.95 -27.84 -25.39
CA VAL A 451 -15.53 -27.99 -25.07
C VAL A 451 -14.73 -28.15 -26.35
N ASN A 452 -13.83 -27.19 -26.61
CA ASN A 452 -12.83 -27.32 -27.65
C ASN A 452 -11.49 -27.73 -27.04
N ASN A 453 -11.08 -28.98 -27.30
CA ASN A 453 -9.81 -29.55 -26.87
C ASN A 453 -8.85 -29.76 -28.06
N THR A 454 -8.93 -28.91 -29.09
CA THR A 454 -8.08 -29.03 -30.28
C THR A 454 -6.60 -28.93 -29.92
N ARG A 455 -5.82 -29.99 -30.17
CA ARG A 455 -4.40 -30.09 -29.74
C ARG A 455 -4.18 -29.86 -28.24
N GLY A 456 -5.24 -29.90 -27.43
CA GLY A 456 -5.23 -29.69 -26.00
C GLY A 456 -5.14 -31.00 -25.23
N GLN A 457 -5.01 -30.88 -23.91
CA GLN A 457 -5.00 -32.01 -22.98
C GLN A 457 -6.02 -31.76 -21.87
N ILE A 458 -6.89 -32.74 -21.64
CA ILE A 458 -7.78 -32.82 -20.48
C ILE A 458 -7.45 -34.13 -19.79
N GLN A 459 -6.99 -34.09 -18.53
CA GLN A 459 -6.52 -35.30 -17.87
C GLN A 459 -6.79 -35.39 -16.37
N ALA A 460 -7.12 -36.61 -15.94
CA ALA A 460 -6.99 -37.08 -14.56
C ALA A 460 -5.78 -38.03 -14.47
N VAL A 461 -4.69 -37.57 -13.85
CA VAL A 461 -3.37 -38.22 -13.93
C VAL A 461 -3.34 -39.56 -13.20
N SER A 462 -4.01 -39.67 -12.05
CA SER A 462 -4.04 -40.91 -11.26
C SER A 462 -5.46 -41.34 -10.86
N GLY A 463 -6.48 -40.57 -11.20
CA GLY A 463 -7.88 -40.86 -10.86
C GLY A 463 -8.82 -40.89 -12.06
N ALA A 464 -10.12 -40.84 -11.75
CA ALA A 464 -11.19 -40.86 -12.75
C ALA A 464 -11.49 -39.45 -13.28
N ALA A 465 -12.02 -39.38 -14.50
CA ALA A 465 -12.54 -38.14 -15.09
C ALA A 465 -14.01 -38.30 -15.46
N SER A 466 -14.83 -37.30 -15.10
CA SER A 466 -16.24 -37.19 -15.46
C SER A 466 -16.49 -35.86 -16.17
N LEU A 467 -16.91 -35.93 -17.42
CA LEU A 467 -17.21 -34.78 -18.27
C LEU A 467 -18.71 -34.80 -18.58
N ALA A 468 -19.45 -33.78 -18.12
CA ALA A 468 -20.84 -33.54 -18.50
C ALA A 468 -20.90 -32.22 -19.27
N ILE A 469 -20.93 -32.31 -20.60
CA ILE A 469 -20.61 -31.19 -21.49
C ILE A 469 -21.63 -31.03 -22.62
N GLY A 470 -21.58 -29.89 -23.31
CA GLY A 470 -22.26 -29.68 -24.59
C GLY A 470 -21.59 -30.50 -25.70
N ASP A 471 -21.12 -29.86 -26.76
CA ASP A 471 -20.37 -30.57 -27.81
C ASP A 471 -18.88 -30.72 -27.44
N LEU A 472 -18.30 -31.89 -27.70
CA LEU A 472 -16.87 -32.15 -27.54
C LEU A 472 -16.16 -32.12 -28.89
N HIS A 473 -15.25 -31.15 -29.09
CA HIS A 473 -14.33 -31.13 -30.22
C HIS A 473 -12.93 -31.52 -29.74
N ASN A 474 -12.53 -32.78 -29.98
CA ASN A 474 -11.23 -33.33 -29.58
C ASN A 474 -10.33 -33.57 -30.81
N THR A 475 -10.10 -32.53 -31.61
CA THR A 475 -9.29 -32.62 -32.83
C THR A 475 -7.79 -32.65 -32.50
N ALA A 476 -7.12 -33.77 -32.77
CA ALA A 476 -5.71 -33.99 -32.40
C ALA A 476 -5.39 -33.69 -30.92
N GLY A 477 -6.41 -33.72 -30.05
CA GLY A 477 -6.30 -33.53 -28.60
C GLY A 477 -6.28 -34.85 -27.84
N SER A 478 -6.14 -34.74 -26.53
CA SER A 478 -6.19 -35.88 -25.61
C SER A 478 -7.19 -35.62 -24.48
N VAL A 479 -8.08 -36.58 -24.25
CA VAL A 479 -8.87 -36.71 -23.02
C VAL A 479 -8.47 -38.03 -22.36
N PHE A 480 -7.87 -37.96 -21.18
CA PHE A 480 -7.30 -39.11 -20.50
C PHE A 480 -7.77 -39.21 -19.04
N ALA A 481 -8.07 -40.42 -18.57
CA ALA A 481 -8.17 -40.72 -17.15
C ALA A 481 -7.36 -41.97 -16.84
N ALA A 482 -6.56 -41.97 -15.78
CA ALA A 482 -5.90 -43.20 -15.32
C ALA A 482 -6.91 -44.19 -14.70
N GLY A 483 -7.99 -43.68 -14.12
CA GLY A 483 -9.14 -44.45 -13.66
C GLY A 483 -10.22 -44.56 -14.74
N ASP A 484 -11.48 -44.47 -14.31
CA ASP A 484 -12.62 -44.47 -15.21
C ASP A 484 -12.73 -43.13 -15.96
N LEU A 485 -13.16 -43.18 -17.22
CA LEU A 485 -13.50 -42.00 -18.02
C LEU A 485 -14.99 -42.06 -18.36
N ALA A 486 -15.76 -41.15 -17.80
CA ALA A 486 -17.17 -40.96 -18.13
C ALA A 486 -17.34 -39.64 -18.90
N ILE A 487 -17.94 -39.70 -20.08
CA ILE A 487 -18.24 -38.52 -20.90
C ILE A 487 -19.72 -38.58 -21.28
N ALA A 488 -20.48 -37.57 -20.86
CA ALA A 488 -21.82 -37.27 -21.32
C ALA A 488 -21.77 -35.97 -22.14
N ALA A 489 -22.15 -36.05 -23.43
CA ALA A 489 -22.03 -34.94 -24.37
C ALA A 489 -23.26 -34.81 -25.29
N GLY A 490 -23.41 -33.64 -25.90
CA GLY A 490 -24.25 -33.41 -27.08
C GLY A 490 -23.74 -34.23 -28.26
N LYS A 491 -22.80 -33.65 -29.01
CA LYS A 491 -22.03 -34.32 -30.07
C LYS A 491 -20.59 -34.57 -29.64
N VAL A 492 -19.95 -35.52 -30.31
CA VAL A 492 -18.53 -35.84 -30.09
C VAL A 492 -17.82 -35.94 -31.42
N ASP A 493 -16.92 -34.99 -31.68
CA ASP A 493 -16.00 -35.00 -32.82
C ASP A 493 -14.59 -35.32 -32.33
N ASN A 494 -14.18 -36.58 -32.49
CA ASN A 494 -12.90 -37.08 -32.03
C ASN A 494 -11.99 -37.45 -33.19
N SER A 495 -10.92 -36.68 -33.37
CA SER A 495 -9.78 -37.08 -34.23
C SER A 495 -8.49 -37.27 -33.43
N GLY A 496 -8.55 -37.08 -32.11
CA GLY A 496 -7.47 -37.27 -31.15
C GLY A 496 -7.63 -38.59 -30.39
N SER A 497 -7.38 -38.56 -29.09
CA SER A 497 -7.52 -39.71 -28.19
C SER A 497 -8.51 -39.44 -27.07
N LEU A 498 -9.44 -40.37 -26.84
CA LEU A 498 -10.25 -40.49 -25.63
C LEU A 498 -9.89 -41.83 -24.97
N TYR A 499 -9.16 -41.81 -23.85
CA TYR A 499 -8.60 -43.02 -23.27
C TYR A 499 -8.83 -43.14 -21.76
N ALA A 500 -9.23 -44.34 -21.31
CA ALA A 500 -9.37 -44.69 -19.90
C ALA A 500 -8.38 -45.78 -19.47
N GLY A 501 -7.72 -45.57 -18.33
CA GLY A 501 -6.87 -46.58 -17.70
C GLY A 501 -7.68 -47.66 -16.96
N SER A 502 -8.97 -47.43 -16.72
CA SER A 502 -9.95 -48.43 -16.25
C SER A 502 -11.10 -48.56 -17.25
N ASN A 503 -12.34 -48.23 -16.90
CA ASN A 503 -13.49 -48.33 -17.81
C ASN A 503 -13.80 -47.00 -18.49
N GLN A 504 -14.30 -47.05 -19.73
CA GLN A 504 -14.77 -45.90 -20.47
C GLN A 504 -16.28 -46.00 -20.74
N THR A 505 -17.00 -44.93 -20.38
CA THR A 505 -18.41 -44.74 -20.74
C THR A 505 -18.53 -43.45 -21.52
N LEU A 506 -19.04 -43.53 -22.76
CA LEU A 506 -19.23 -42.39 -23.64
C LEU A 506 -20.68 -42.34 -24.11
N ASN A 507 -21.43 -41.39 -23.59
CA ASN A 507 -22.84 -41.16 -23.88
C ASN A 507 -23.01 -39.85 -24.64
N ALA A 508 -23.19 -39.93 -25.95
CA ALA A 508 -23.54 -38.79 -26.80
C ALA A 508 -25.05 -38.77 -27.03
N THR A 509 -25.70 -37.64 -26.76
CA THR A 509 -27.13 -37.45 -27.06
C THR A 509 -27.39 -37.12 -28.53
N GLY A 510 -26.34 -36.88 -29.32
CA GLY A 510 -26.35 -36.62 -30.75
C GLY A 510 -25.40 -37.52 -31.53
N ALA A 511 -24.86 -36.97 -32.62
CA ALA A 511 -23.93 -37.67 -33.51
C ALA A 511 -22.53 -37.77 -32.89
N MET A 512 -21.86 -38.88 -33.16
CA MET A 512 -20.46 -39.12 -32.83
C MET A 512 -19.68 -39.40 -34.11
N VAL A 513 -18.62 -38.63 -34.32
CA VAL A 513 -17.64 -38.84 -35.39
C VAL A 513 -16.30 -39.19 -34.75
N ASN A 514 -15.77 -40.36 -35.11
CA ASN A 514 -14.48 -40.84 -34.63
C ASN A 514 -13.53 -41.13 -35.81
N THR A 515 -12.50 -40.31 -35.92
CA THR A 515 -11.36 -40.53 -36.82
C THR A 515 -10.07 -40.81 -36.06
N GLY A 516 -10.10 -40.77 -34.72
CA GLY A 516 -8.98 -41.04 -33.83
C GLY A 516 -9.18 -42.31 -32.99
N VAL A 517 -8.83 -42.22 -31.71
CA VAL A 517 -8.86 -43.33 -30.76
C VAL A 517 -9.93 -43.10 -29.69
N ILE A 518 -10.76 -44.12 -29.45
CA ILE A 518 -11.62 -44.27 -28.27
C ILE A 518 -11.32 -45.65 -27.68
N ALA A 519 -10.64 -45.71 -26.53
CA ALA A 519 -10.23 -46.98 -25.96
C ALA A 519 -10.09 -46.99 -24.43
N ALA A 520 -10.21 -48.17 -23.84
CA ALA A 520 -10.01 -48.39 -22.41
C ALA A 520 -9.17 -49.64 -22.14
N GLN A 521 -8.42 -49.68 -21.03
CA GLN A 521 -7.81 -50.93 -20.55
C GLN A 521 -8.86 -51.92 -20.03
N GLY A 522 -10.00 -51.41 -19.54
CA GLY A 522 -11.15 -52.19 -19.11
C GLY A 522 -12.22 -52.30 -20.19
N HIS A 523 -13.47 -52.04 -19.82
CA HIS A 523 -14.61 -52.05 -20.73
C HIS A 523 -14.80 -50.69 -21.39
N THR A 524 -15.30 -50.69 -22.63
CA THR A 524 -15.68 -49.48 -23.36
C THR A 524 -17.14 -49.57 -23.74
N THR A 525 -17.96 -48.66 -23.22
CA THR A 525 -19.37 -48.56 -23.56
C THR A 525 -19.62 -47.24 -24.29
N ILE A 526 -20.19 -47.33 -25.49
CA ILE A 526 -20.52 -46.19 -26.34
C ILE A 526 -22.02 -46.21 -26.62
N GLN A 527 -22.68 -45.09 -26.32
CA GLN A 527 -24.07 -44.82 -26.69
C GLN A 527 -24.12 -43.50 -27.47
N ALA A 528 -24.73 -43.51 -28.66
CA ALA A 528 -24.90 -42.33 -29.50
C ALA A 528 -26.20 -42.41 -30.31
N VAL A 529 -26.67 -41.29 -30.88
CA VAL A 529 -27.73 -41.35 -31.89
C VAL A 529 -27.18 -41.99 -33.17
N SER A 530 -26.01 -41.54 -33.62
CA SER A 530 -25.29 -42.14 -34.75
C SER A 530 -23.80 -42.18 -34.44
N LEU A 531 -23.11 -43.20 -34.93
CA LEU A 531 -21.66 -43.34 -34.83
C LEU A 531 -21.06 -43.52 -36.22
N ASP A 532 -20.25 -42.55 -36.65
CA ASP A 532 -19.39 -42.65 -37.82
C ASP A 532 -17.95 -42.84 -37.36
N SER A 533 -17.36 -44.01 -37.64
CA SER A 533 -15.99 -44.32 -37.30
C SER A 533 -15.22 -44.71 -38.56
N SER A 534 -14.13 -44.01 -38.86
CA SER A 534 -13.35 -44.23 -40.09
C SER A 534 -12.47 -45.49 -40.05
N ALA A 535 -12.02 -45.98 -41.21
CA ALA A 535 -11.15 -47.15 -41.30
C ALA A 535 -9.79 -46.98 -40.59
N SER A 536 -9.34 -45.75 -40.37
CA SER A 536 -8.10 -45.43 -39.63
C SER A 536 -8.33 -45.17 -38.13
N SER A 537 -9.57 -45.25 -37.66
CA SER A 537 -9.93 -45.02 -36.26
C SER A 537 -9.85 -46.30 -35.42
N LEU A 538 -9.77 -46.14 -34.10
CA LEU A 538 -9.83 -47.24 -33.14
C LEU A 538 -11.02 -47.05 -32.19
N LEU A 539 -11.85 -48.09 -32.08
CA LEU A 539 -12.78 -48.31 -30.97
C LEU A 539 -12.33 -49.59 -30.26
N GLY A 540 -11.87 -49.48 -29.01
CA GLY A 540 -11.22 -50.60 -28.33
C GLY A 540 -11.63 -50.75 -26.87
N ALA A 541 -11.65 -51.99 -26.39
CA ALA A 541 -11.72 -52.35 -24.98
C ALA A 541 -10.60 -53.37 -24.69
N GLY A 542 -10.07 -53.39 -23.47
CA GLY A 542 -8.90 -54.20 -23.18
C GLY A 542 -7.62 -53.73 -23.88
N VAL A 543 -7.48 -52.44 -24.21
CA VAL A 543 -6.32 -51.90 -24.93
C VAL A 543 -5.39 -51.21 -23.96
N LYS A 544 -4.14 -51.66 -23.87
CA LYS A 544 -3.07 -51.01 -23.08
C LYS A 544 -2.62 -49.71 -23.74
N ALA A 545 -1.92 -48.87 -22.96
CA ALA A 545 -1.39 -47.60 -23.44
C ALA A 545 -0.33 -47.77 -24.55
N ASP A 546 0.34 -48.93 -24.63
CA ASP A 546 1.29 -49.29 -25.68
C ASP A 546 0.62 -49.86 -26.95
N GLY A 547 -0.72 -49.94 -26.96
CA GLY A 547 -1.52 -50.53 -28.04
C GLY A 547 -1.65 -52.06 -27.97
N GLY A 548 -1.03 -52.72 -26.99
CA GLY A 548 -1.19 -54.15 -26.77
C GLY A 548 -2.60 -54.49 -26.25
N LEU A 549 -3.08 -55.68 -26.58
CA LEU A 549 -4.38 -56.17 -26.07
C LEU A 549 -4.22 -56.91 -24.74
N LEU A 550 -5.24 -56.77 -23.89
CA LEU A 550 -5.47 -57.53 -22.68
C LEU A 550 -6.42 -58.70 -22.99
N ALA A 551 -6.38 -59.73 -22.14
CA ALA A 551 -7.26 -60.89 -22.28
C ALA A 551 -8.73 -60.59 -21.94
N THR A 552 -9.02 -59.40 -21.41
CA THR A 552 -10.32 -58.99 -20.88
C THR A 552 -10.66 -57.58 -21.37
N GLY A 553 -11.94 -57.34 -21.66
CA GLY A 553 -12.45 -56.04 -22.09
C GLY A 553 -13.65 -56.25 -23.02
N ASP A 554 -14.78 -55.62 -22.69
CA ASP A 554 -15.97 -55.68 -23.53
C ASP A 554 -16.14 -54.33 -24.22
N LEU A 555 -16.24 -54.36 -25.55
CA LEU A 555 -16.69 -53.22 -26.33
C LEU A 555 -18.19 -53.35 -26.56
N ARG A 556 -18.98 -52.42 -26.02
CA ARG A 556 -20.42 -52.32 -26.25
C ARG A 556 -20.72 -51.01 -26.98
N VAL A 557 -21.34 -51.12 -28.16
CA VAL A 557 -21.73 -49.95 -28.96
C VAL A 557 -23.23 -50.03 -29.22
N THR A 558 -23.94 -48.97 -28.86
CA THR A 558 -25.38 -48.83 -29.11
C THR A 558 -25.65 -47.55 -29.87
N THR A 559 -26.34 -47.67 -31.01
CA THR A 559 -26.84 -46.54 -31.81
C THR A 559 -28.35 -46.63 -31.92
N ALA A 560 -29.03 -45.49 -32.12
CA ALA A 560 -30.49 -45.40 -32.15
C ALA A 560 -31.06 -45.70 -33.55
#